data_AF-A0A8J7PAR4-F1
#
_entry.id   AF-A0A8J7PAR4-F1
#
_cell.length_a   1.000
_cell.length_b   1.000
_cell.length_c   1.000
_cell.angle_alpha   90.00
_cell.angle_beta   90.00
_cell.angle_gamma   90.00
#
_symmetry.space_group_name_H-M   'P 1'
#
loop_
_entity.id
_entity.type
_entity.pdbx_description
1 polymer ?
#
loop_
_entity_poly.entity_id
_entity_poly.type
_entity_poly.pdbx_seq_one_letter_code
_entity_poly.pdbx_strand_id
1 'polypeptide(L)' 'MLGKTLLGRLGPLEEVARVALFLASDDSSYVTGIDIAVDGA' A
#
# COMPACT_ATOMS: atom_id res chain seq x y z
N MET A 1 -14.51 7.79 8.75
CA MET A 1 -15.83 7.34 8.24
C MET A 1 -15.56 6.34 7.13
N LEU A 2 -16.07 5.10 7.23
CA LEU A 2 -15.75 3.98 6.32
C LEU A 2 -16.18 4.19 4.85
N GLY A 3 -16.96 5.22 4.54
CA GLY A 3 -17.43 5.54 3.19
C GLY A 3 -16.63 6.59 2.41
N LYS A 4 -15.37 6.87 2.78
CA LYS A 4 -14.49 7.82 2.07
C LYS A 4 -13.41 7.17 1.22
N THR A 5 -13.26 5.85 1.30
CA THR A 5 -12.34 5.07 0.46
C THR A 5 -13.13 4.52 -0.73
N LEU A 6 -12.56 4.52 -1.95
CA LEU A 6 -13.23 3.93 -3.12
C LEU A 6 -13.49 2.44 -2.96
N LEU A 7 -12.68 1.77 -2.13
CA LEU A 7 -12.87 0.36 -1.80
C LEU A 7 -14.01 0.10 -0.80
N GLY A 8 -14.58 1.13 -0.17
CA GLY A 8 -15.73 1.01 0.73
C GLY A 8 -15.50 0.15 1.98
N ARG A 9 -14.23 -0.14 2.31
CA ARG A 9 -13.81 -0.94 3.46
C ARG A 9 -12.53 -0.38 4.07
N LEU A 10 -12.25 -0.81 5.29
CA LEU A 10 -10.92 -0.65 5.88
C LEU A 10 -9.96 -1.68 5.28
N GLY A 11 -8.75 -1.25 4.93
CA GLY A 11 -7.65 -2.14 4.57
C GLY A 11 -7.16 -2.92 5.80
N PRO A 12 -7.01 -4.24 5.74
CA PRO A 12 -6.34 -5.00 6.79
C PRO A 12 -4.84 -4.66 6.80
N LEU A 13 -4.17 -4.84 7.95
CA LEU A 13 -2.76 -4.46 8.16
C LEU A 13 -1.81 -5.12 7.15
N GLU A 14 -2.17 -6.31 6.69
CA GLU A 14 -1.40 -7.10 5.75
C GLU A 14 -1.29 -6.45 4.36
N GLU A 15 -2.21 -5.55 3.99
CA GLU A 15 -2.11 -4.81 2.72
C GLU A 15 -0.92 -3.84 2.73
N VAL A 16 -0.72 -3.10 3.82
CA VAL A 16 0.45 -2.24 4.01
C VAL A 16 1.73 -3.08 4.12
N ALA A 17 1.68 -4.18 4.89
CA ALA A 17 2.83 -5.05 5.08
C ALA A 17 3.33 -5.67 3.77
N ARG A 18 2.42 -6.04 2.85
CA ARG A 18 2.79 -6.57 1.53
C ARG A 18 3.47 -5.52 0.65
N VAL A 19 3.02 -4.26 0.68
CA VAL A 19 3.68 -3.18 -0.07
C VAL A 19 5.07 -2.88 0.52
N ALA A 20 5.18 -2.87 1.84
CA ALA A 20 6.48 -2.74 2.51
C ALA A 20 7.43 -3.91 2.15
N LEU A 21 6.92 -5.14 2.10
CA LEU A 21 7.70 -6.32 1.70
C LEU A 21 8.17 -6.21 0.25
N PHE A 22 7.32 -5.75 -0.67
CA PHE A 22 7.71 -5.48 -2.05
C PHE A 22 8.83 -4.43 -2.13
N LEU A 23 8.68 -3.31 -1.42
CA LEU A 23 9.71 -2.25 -1.39
C LEU A 23 11.02 -2.69 -0.74
N ALA A 24 10.99 -3.74 0.09
CA ALA A 24 12.17 -4.34 0.69
C ALA A 24 12.77 -5.49 -0.14
N SER A 25 12.11 -5.93 -1.21
CA SER A 25 12.56 -7.04 -2.06
C SER A 25 13.28 -6.54 -3.32
N ASP A 26 14.02 -7.46 -3.95
CA ASP A 26 14.72 -7.21 -5.23
C ASP A 26 13.75 -6.87 -6.38
N ASP A 27 12.46 -7.22 -6.25
CA ASP A 27 11.42 -6.91 -7.25
C ASP A 27 11.20 -5.40 -7.40
N SER A 28 11.61 -4.61 -6.40
CA SER A 28 11.53 -3.15 -6.40
C SER A 28 12.88 -2.46 -6.69
N SER A 29 13.88 -3.18 -7.21
CA SER A 29 15.26 -2.69 -7.38
C SER A 29 15.43 -1.38 -8.19
N TYR A 30 14.42 -0.97 -8.95
CA TYR A 30 14.43 0.29 -9.71
C TYR A 30 13.33 1.29 -9.26
N VAL A 31 12.70 1.05 -8.11
CA VAL A 31 11.69 1.92 -7.52
C VAL A 31 12.33 2.71 -6.38
N THR A 32 12.45 4.03 -6.54
CA THR A 32 13.03 4.92 -5.53
C THR A 32 12.47 6.33 -5.63
N GLY A 33 12.52 7.08 -4.52
CA GLY A 33 12.14 8.50 -4.47
C GLY A 33 10.64 8.79 -4.66
N ILE A 34 9.78 7.81 -4.35
CA ILE A 34 8.33 7.88 -4.53
C ILE A 34 7.60 7.47 -3.25
N ASP A 35 6.41 8.02 -3.05
CA ASP A 35 5.47 7.61 -2.01
C ASP A 35 4.41 6.69 -2.60
N ILE A 36 4.16 5.54 -1.96
CA ILE A 36 3.08 4.61 -2.34
C ILE A 36 1.95 4.71 -1.32
N ALA A 37 0.80 5.23 -1.74
CA ALA A 37 -0.41 5.24 -0.93
C ALA A 37 -1.04 3.83 -0.85
N VAL A 38 -1.36 3.38 0.36
CA VAL A 38 -2.07 2.12 0.64
C VAL A 38 -3.26 2.42 1.53
N ASP A 39 -4.22 3.15 0.98
CA ASP A 39 -5.32 3.78 1.73
C ASP A 39 -6.72 3.44 1.18
N GLY A 40 -6.79 2.72 0.05
CA GLY A 40 -8.03 2.38 -0.62
C GLY A 40 -8.80 3.59 -1.15
N ALA A 41 -8.13 4.74 -1.27
CA ALA A 41 -8.67 5.98 -1.83
C ALA A 41 -8.98 5.86 -3.33
#